data_AF-X8GZL7-F1
#
_entry.id   AF-X8GZL7-F1
#
_cell.length_a   1.000
_cell.length_b   1.000
_cell.length_c   1.000
_cell.angle_alpha   90.00
_cell.angle_beta   90.00
_cell.angle_gamma   90.00
#
_symmetry.space_group_name_H-M   'P 1'
#
loop_
_entity.id
_entity.type
_entity.pdbx_description
1 polymer ?
#
loop_
_entity_poly.entity_id
_entity_poly.type
_entity_poly.pdbx_seq_one_letter_code
_entity_poly.pdbx_strand_id
1 'polypeptide(L)'
;MSNTKRTGQTALYERLSRDDEMQGESNSITNQKQLLESYAKRNGFVNIYHYTDDGVSGTTFDREGFQKMIKAVEENKVSTVIVKDMSRFGRDYLKVGFYTEILFKEKGVRFIAINNGIDSEKQAESDFTPFLNIMNEWYARDTSRKIQSIFRARMEEGKRVSPSVPYGYFRNPKNKQELLVDKESAKVVKRIYRLVIEGYGVTQIADILTKDKVLIPSAYAQIHYPENNHSSKKRGIEDPYFWTPTTVGYILEKREYMGHTVLGKTICLDYKTKKRRKAKEDELIIFKNTHEAIIDEETWNNARRLRKTVRRSPKYGKTSNPLTGLLICADCGGK
;
A
#
# COMPACT_ATOMS: atom_id res chain seq x y z
N MET A 1 24.72 2.93 -38.80
CA MET A 1 24.74 1.76 -39.71
C MET A 1 23.82 0.69 -39.14
N SER A 2 22.77 0.30 -39.88
CA SER A 2 22.17 -1.05 -39.92
C SER A 2 20.81 -0.97 -40.62
N ASN A 3 20.81 -0.72 -41.94
CA ASN A 3 19.61 -0.84 -42.78
C ASN A 3 19.43 -2.32 -43.16
N THR A 4 19.28 -3.19 -42.17
CA THR A 4 18.96 -4.60 -42.37
C THR A 4 17.49 -4.66 -42.77
N LYS A 5 17.22 -4.91 -44.05
CA LYS A 5 15.87 -5.21 -44.54
C LYS A 5 15.27 -6.32 -43.68
N ARG A 6 14.32 -5.96 -42.80
CA ARG A 6 13.55 -6.95 -42.04
C ARG A 6 12.74 -7.76 -43.03
N THR A 7 12.87 -9.07 -42.99
CA THR A 7 12.27 -10.01 -43.96
C THR A 7 10.80 -10.37 -43.63
N GLY A 8 10.19 -9.74 -42.63
CA GLY A 8 8.80 -9.99 -42.22
C GLY A 8 7.78 -9.07 -42.90
N GLN A 9 6.49 -9.40 -42.76
CA GLN A 9 5.37 -8.68 -43.35
C GLN A 9 5.32 -7.20 -42.90
N THR A 10 4.93 -6.33 -43.83
CA THR A 10 4.56 -4.94 -43.54
C THR A 10 3.05 -4.86 -43.38
N ALA A 11 2.59 -4.75 -42.14
CA ALA A 11 1.18 -4.59 -41.81
C ALA A 11 0.75 -3.12 -41.99
N LEU A 12 -0.21 -2.88 -42.87
CA LEU A 12 -0.91 -1.62 -43.02
C LEU A 12 -2.24 -1.75 -42.29
N TYR A 13 -2.48 -0.86 -41.32
CA TYR A 13 -3.69 -0.92 -40.52
C TYR A 13 -4.56 0.32 -40.76
N GLU A 14 -5.80 0.08 -41.21
CA GLU A 14 -6.79 1.09 -41.53
C GLU A 14 -8.00 0.97 -40.62
N ARG A 15 -8.57 2.12 -40.21
CA ARG A 15 -9.79 2.14 -39.40
C ARG A 15 -10.70 3.30 -39.78
N LEU A 16 -11.99 3.03 -39.92
CA LEU A 16 -13.04 4.04 -39.99
C LEU A 16 -13.96 3.92 -38.77
N SER A 17 -14.19 5.03 -38.07
CA SER A 17 -15.25 5.11 -37.05
C SER A 17 -16.54 5.62 -37.67
N ARG A 18 -17.69 5.21 -37.13
CA ARG A 18 -19.00 5.77 -37.49
C ARG A 18 -19.06 7.31 -37.40
N ASP A 19 -18.40 7.90 -36.40
CA ASP A 19 -18.33 9.36 -36.25
C ASP A 19 -17.50 10.04 -37.37
N ASP A 20 -16.59 9.30 -38.00
CA ASP A 20 -15.70 9.80 -39.04
C ASP A 20 -16.31 9.66 -40.45
N GLU A 21 -17.38 8.87 -40.62
CA GLU A 21 -18.13 8.74 -41.89
C GLU A 21 -18.72 10.09 -42.34
N MET A 22 -19.09 10.95 -41.39
CA MET A 22 -19.62 12.30 -41.66
C MET A 22 -18.54 13.32 -42.09
N GLN A 23 -17.24 12.99 -41.99
CA GLN A 23 -16.14 13.94 -42.23
C GLN A 23 -15.57 13.91 -43.68
N GLY A 24 -16.26 13.25 -44.62
CA GLY A 24 -15.96 13.32 -46.06
C GLY A 24 -14.99 12.28 -46.62
N GLU A 25 -14.80 12.28 -47.95
CA GLU A 25 -14.09 11.23 -48.71
C GLU A 25 -12.64 10.99 -48.25
N SER A 26 -11.96 11.99 -47.69
CA SER A 26 -10.56 11.91 -47.20
C SER A 26 -10.34 10.90 -46.09
N ASN A 27 -11.38 10.59 -45.32
CA ASN A 27 -11.32 9.59 -44.24
C ASN A 27 -11.74 8.19 -44.68
N SER A 28 -12.21 8.00 -45.92
CA SER A 28 -12.57 6.69 -46.44
C SER A 28 -11.43 5.68 -46.30
N ILE A 29 -11.79 4.42 -46.02
CA ILE A 29 -10.84 3.31 -45.93
C ILE A 29 -10.00 3.20 -47.20
N THR A 30 -10.62 3.45 -48.36
CA THR A 30 -9.95 3.43 -49.68
C THR A 30 -8.79 4.43 -49.75
N ASN A 31 -9.01 5.66 -49.29
CA ASN A 31 -7.96 6.68 -49.25
C ASN A 31 -6.87 6.36 -48.23
N GLN A 32 -7.24 5.78 -47.08
CA GLN A 32 -6.26 5.30 -46.10
C GLN A 32 -5.36 4.21 -46.71
N LYS A 33 -5.94 3.21 -47.38
CA LYS A 33 -5.18 2.14 -48.04
C LYS A 33 -4.21 2.69 -49.08
N GLN A 34 -4.67 3.58 -49.97
CA GLN A 34 -3.82 4.19 -50.98
C GLN A 34 -2.66 5.00 -50.38
N LEU A 35 -2.92 5.76 -49.32
CA LEU A 35 -1.90 6.53 -48.60
C LEU A 35 -0.84 5.61 -47.99
N LEU A 36 -1.28 4.57 -47.28
CA LEU A 36 -0.41 3.61 -46.61
C LEU A 36 0.43 2.81 -47.61
N GLU A 37 -0.18 2.31 -48.68
CA GLU A 37 0.55 1.61 -49.75
C GLU A 37 1.57 2.51 -50.43
N SER A 38 1.18 3.74 -50.79
CA SER A 38 2.06 4.69 -51.45
C SER A 38 3.23 5.08 -50.56
N TYR A 39 3.02 5.17 -49.24
CA TYR A 39 4.09 5.37 -48.28
C TYR A 39 5.00 4.14 -48.17
N ALA A 40 4.41 2.94 -48.08
CA ALA A 40 5.15 1.69 -47.96
C ALA A 40 6.08 1.48 -49.17
N LYS A 41 5.55 1.64 -50.40
CA LYS A 41 6.30 1.50 -51.65
C LYS A 41 7.42 2.54 -51.77
N ARG A 42 7.14 3.81 -51.48
CA ARG A 42 8.15 4.90 -51.55
C ARG A 42 9.32 4.69 -50.59
N ASN A 43 9.07 4.10 -49.42
CA ASN A 43 10.09 3.86 -48.41
C ASN A 43 10.73 2.46 -48.51
N GLY A 44 10.41 1.69 -49.56
CA GLY A 44 11.02 0.38 -49.81
C GLY A 44 10.55 -0.74 -48.89
N PHE A 45 9.39 -0.60 -48.24
CA PHE A 45 8.77 -1.68 -47.47
C PHE A 45 8.20 -2.74 -48.43
N VAL A 46 8.40 -4.01 -48.07
CA VAL A 46 8.01 -5.17 -48.90
C VAL A 46 7.02 -6.05 -48.14
N ASN A 47 6.34 -6.96 -48.85
CA ASN A 47 5.41 -7.94 -48.28
C ASN A 47 4.24 -7.29 -47.52
N ILE A 48 3.44 -6.49 -48.24
CA ILE A 48 2.37 -5.64 -47.70
C ILE A 48 1.11 -6.45 -47.41
N TYR A 49 0.55 -6.31 -46.20
CA TYR A 49 -0.74 -6.88 -45.78
C TYR A 49 -1.64 -5.82 -45.17
N HIS A 50 -2.91 -5.81 -45.57
CA HIS A 50 -3.91 -4.88 -45.06
C HIS A 50 -4.72 -5.51 -43.93
N TYR A 51 -4.88 -4.75 -42.85
CA TYR A 51 -5.75 -5.06 -41.73
C TYR A 51 -6.73 -3.91 -41.56
N THR A 52 -8.00 -4.16 -41.82
CA THR A 52 -9.01 -3.11 -41.92
C THR A 52 -10.12 -3.35 -40.90
N ASP A 53 -10.53 -2.30 -40.19
CA ASP A 53 -11.72 -2.29 -39.31
C ASP A 53 -12.68 -1.16 -39.73
N ASP A 54 -13.92 -1.50 -40.09
CA ASP A 54 -14.94 -0.57 -40.57
C ASP A 54 -16.09 -0.37 -39.58
N GLY A 55 -16.52 0.88 -39.40
CA GLY A 55 -17.61 1.25 -38.49
C GLY A 55 -17.34 1.04 -36.99
N VAL A 56 -16.07 0.92 -36.55
CA VAL A 56 -15.70 0.59 -35.16
C VAL A 56 -15.05 1.77 -34.42
N SER A 57 -15.47 1.98 -33.16
CA SER A 57 -14.93 3.06 -32.30
C SER A 57 -13.45 2.91 -31.97
N GLY A 58 -12.75 4.05 -31.93
CA GLY A 58 -11.36 4.20 -31.50
C GLY A 58 -11.07 3.79 -30.05
N THR A 59 -12.10 3.66 -29.19
CA THR A 59 -11.95 3.37 -27.75
C THR A 59 -11.87 1.88 -27.40
N THR A 60 -12.34 1.00 -28.29
CA THR A 60 -12.38 -0.46 -28.07
C THR A 60 -11.31 -1.16 -28.90
N PHE A 61 -10.54 -2.08 -28.32
CA PHE A 61 -9.51 -2.87 -29.04
C PHE A 61 -9.95 -4.29 -29.41
N ASP A 62 -11.18 -4.65 -29.07
CA ASP A 62 -11.83 -5.87 -29.54
C ASP A 62 -12.35 -5.62 -30.97
N ARG A 63 -11.44 -5.63 -31.93
CA ARG A 63 -11.72 -5.42 -33.36
C ARG A 63 -11.07 -6.52 -34.17
N GLU A 64 -11.76 -7.06 -35.16
CA GLU A 64 -11.28 -8.23 -35.90
C GLU A 64 -9.98 -7.95 -36.65
N GLY A 65 -9.87 -6.83 -37.36
CA GLY A 65 -8.69 -6.45 -38.13
C GLY A 65 -7.48 -6.24 -37.21
N PHE A 66 -7.68 -5.49 -36.13
CA PHE A 66 -6.66 -5.26 -35.11
C PHE A 66 -6.18 -6.56 -34.45
N GLN A 67 -7.09 -7.43 -34.00
CA GLN A 67 -6.72 -8.70 -33.37
C GLN A 67 -5.97 -9.63 -34.32
N LYS A 68 -6.36 -9.69 -35.60
CA LYS A 68 -5.62 -10.45 -36.64
C LYS A 68 -4.20 -9.91 -36.80
N MET A 69 -4.01 -8.60 -36.81
CA MET A 69 -2.69 -7.97 -36.89
C MET A 69 -1.83 -8.30 -35.66
N ILE A 70 -2.38 -8.15 -34.44
CA ILE A 70 -1.66 -8.45 -33.20
C ILE A 70 -1.28 -9.92 -33.13
N LYS A 71 -2.16 -10.84 -33.51
CA LYS A 71 -1.83 -12.27 -33.59
C LYS A 71 -0.68 -12.54 -34.56
N ALA A 72 -0.66 -11.88 -35.72
CA ALA A 72 0.44 -12.01 -36.68
C ALA A 72 1.77 -11.43 -36.14
N VAL A 73 1.70 -10.39 -35.29
CA VAL A 73 2.86 -9.87 -34.54
C VAL A 73 3.34 -10.86 -33.49
N GLU A 74 2.44 -11.47 -32.73
CA GLU A 74 2.78 -12.48 -31.71
C GLU A 74 3.45 -13.72 -32.32
N GLU A 75 2.99 -14.12 -33.50
CA GLU A 75 3.55 -15.19 -34.34
C GLU A 75 4.86 -14.79 -35.06
N ASN A 76 5.41 -13.59 -34.80
CA ASN A 76 6.62 -13.03 -35.42
C ASN A 76 6.57 -12.93 -36.96
N LYS A 77 5.38 -12.86 -37.56
CA LYS A 77 5.21 -12.73 -39.01
C LYS A 77 5.35 -11.29 -39.49
N VAL A 78 4.96 -10.34 -38.66
CA VAL A 78 4.99 -8.90 -38.95
C VAL A 78 6.29 -8.30 -38.46
N SER A 79 6.95 -7.52 -39.32
CA SER A 79 8.18 -6.78 -38.98
C SER A 79 7.97 -5.28 -38.83
N THR A 80 6.95 -4.74 -39.49
CA THR A 80 6.62 -3.32 -39.53
C THR A 80 5.11 -3.13 -39.51
N VAL A 81 4.61 -2.20 -38.69
CA VAL A 81 3.22 -1.76 -38.63
C VAL A 81 3.16 -0.29 -39.03
N ILE A 82 2.30 0.05 -39.99
CA ILE A 82 2.13 1.41 -40.50
C ILE A 82 0.66 1.82 -40.39
N VAL A 83 0.42 2.99 -39.82
CA VAL A 83 -0.91 3.62 -39.69
C VAL A 83 -0.88 5.06 -40.21
N LYS A 84 -2.04 5.59 -40.61
CA LYS A 84 -2.17 6.99 -41.07
C LYS A 84 -1.83 7.94 -39.93
N ASP A 85 -2.45 7.73 -38.79
CA ASP A 85 -2.28 8.52 -37.57
C ASP A 85 -2.64 7.69 -36.33
N MET A 86 -2.18 8.12 -35.16
CA MET A 86 -2.36 7.43 -33.87
C MET A 86 -3.83 7.18 -33.55
N SER A 87 -4.73 8.06 -33.99
CA SER A 87 -6.16 7.91 -33.76
C SER A 87 -6.73 6.65 -34.46
N ARG A 88 -6.10 6.17 -35.54
CA ARG A 88 -6.51 4.95 -36.24
C ARG A 88 -6.16 3.73 -35.42
N PHE A 89 -4.95 3.71 -34.86
CA PHE A 89 -4.48 2.65 -33.97
C PHE A 89 -5.36 2.52 -32.71
N GLY A 90 -5.56 3.61 -31.98
CA GLY A 90 -6.49 3.63 -30.84
C GLY A 90 -6.54 4.97 -30.12
N ARG A 91 -7.65 5.21 -29.41
CA ARG A 91 -7.87 6.39 -28.54
C ARG A 91 -7.71 6.08 -27.05
N ASP A 92 -7.66 4.80 -26.65
CA ASP A 92 -7.25 4.40 -25.30
C ASP A 92 -5.72 4.31 -25.26
N TYR A 93 -5.12 5.44 -24.83
CA TYR A 93 -3.69 5.69 -24.79
C TYR A 93 -2.90 4.66 -23.97
N LEU A 94 -3.52 4.00 -22.97
CA LEU A 94 -2.84 2.99 -22.15
C LEU A 94 -2.54 1.74 -22.99
N LYS A 95 -3.55 1.26 -23.73
CA LYS A 95 -3.39 0.09 -24.60
C LYS A 95 -2.52 0.41 -25.81
N VAL A 96 -2.66 1.62 -26.38
CA VAL A 96 -1.78 2.06 -27.46
C VAL A 96 -0.32 1.99 -27.02
N GLY A 97 0.02 2.58 -25.87
CA GLY A 97 1.37 2.57 -25.33
C GLY A 97 1.90 1.16 -25.04
N PHE A 98 1.06 0.28 -24.48
CA PHE A 98 1.42 -1.13 -24.27
C PHE A 98 1.86 -1.81 -25.59
N TYR A 99 1.08 -1.66 -26.67
CA TYR A 99 1.41 -2.32 -27.93
C TYR A 99 2.68 -1.74 -28.57
N THR A 100 2.81 -0.40 -28.62
CA THR A 100 3.92 0.24 -29.32
C THR A 100 5.25 0.12 -28.58
N GLU A 101 5.26 0.22 -27.25
CA GLU A 101 6.49 0.28 -26.45
C GLU A 101 6.91 -1.05 -25.82
N ILE A 102 5.96 -1.95 -25.55
CA ILE A 102 6.24 -3.26 -24.94
C ILE A 102 6.19 -4.33 -26.02
N LEU A 103 4.99 -4.62 -26.55
CA LEU A 103 4.82 -5.77 -27.44
C LEU A 103 5.65 -5.63 -28.73
N PHE A 104 5.53 -4.50 -29.44
CA PHE A 104 6.24 -4.30 -30.69
C PHE A 104 7.75 -4.22 -30.48
N LYS A 105 8.21 -3.61 -29.38
CA LYS A 105 9.65 -3.53 -29.07
C LYS A 105 10.24 -4.89 -28.72
N GLU A 106 9.57 -5.67 -27.87
CA GLU A 106 9.97 -7.04 -27.50
C GLU A 106 10.03 -7.95 -28.72
N LYS A 107 9.04 -7.82 -29.63
CA LYS A 107 8.96 -8.59 -30.88
C LYS A 107 9.83 -8.03 -32.01
N GLY A 108 10.54 -6.91 -31.79
CA GLY A 108 11.35 -6.26 -32.81
C GLY A 108 10.55 -5.76 -34.01
N VAL A 109 9.30 -5.32 -33.80
CA VAL A 109 8.41 -4.72 -34.79
C VAL A 109 8.58 -3.20 -34.80
N ARG A 110 8.71 -2.61 -35.98
CA ARG A 110 8.80 -1.16 -36.16
C ARG A 110 7.40 -0.58 -36.32
N PHE A 111 7.12 0.51 -35.61
CA PHE A 111 5.82 1.19 -35.67
C PHE A 111 5.97 2.57 -36.30
N ILE A 112 5.09 2.89 -37.25
CA ILE A 112 5.11 4.14 -38.01
C ILE A 112 3.70 4.74 -38.05
N ALA A 113 3.55 5.99 -37.63
CA ALA A 113 2.34 6.79 -37.83
C ALA A 113 2.67 8.02 -38.72
N ILE A 114 2.16 7.99 -39.96
CA ILE A 114 2.60 8.90 -41.03
C ILE A 114 2.34 10.37 -40.68
N ASN A 115 1.09 10.74 -40.40
CA ASN A 115 0.70 12.13 -40.17
C ASN A 115 1.21 12.68 -38.84
N ASN A 116 1.49 11.81 -37.88
CA ASN A 116 2.08 12.20 -36.60
C ASN A 116 3.60 12.34 -36.68
N GLY A 117 4.24 11.91 -37.78
CA GLY A 117 5.70 11.89 -37.89
C GLY A 117 6.38 10.91 -36.93
N ILE A 118 5.64 9.93 -36.39
CA ILE A 118 6.16 8.97 -35.41
C ILE A 118 6.79 7.81 -36.16
N ASP A 119 8.03 7.50 -35.80
CA ASP A 119 8.79 6.36 -36.30
C ASP A 119 9.63 5.80 -35.16
N SER A 120 9.23 4.62 -34.66
CA SER A 120 9.81 4.00 -33.47
C SER A 120 11.31 3.68 -33.59
N GLU A 121 11.87 3.72 -34.80
CA GLU A 121 13.29 3.49 -35.06
C GLU A 121 14.11 4.79 -35.13
N LYS A 122 13.46 5.94 -35.38
CA LYS A 122 14.14 7.24 -35.53
C LYS A 122 14.06 8.13 -34.28
N GLN A 123 13.05 7.97 -33.44
CA GLN A 123 12.93 8.74 -32.20
C GLN A 123 13.74 8.06 -31.07
N ALA A 124 14.90 8.64 -30.76
CA ALA A 124 15.79 8.19 -29.67
C ALA A 124 15.23 8.46 -28.26
N GLU A 125 14.24 9.35 -28.14
CA GLU A 125 13.44 9.57 -26.92
C GLU A 125 12.00 9.19 -27.25
N SER A 126 11.50 8.12 -26.62
CA SER A 126 10.10 7.75 -26.76
C SER A 126 9.22 8.84 -26.13
N ASP A 127 8.49 9.58 -26.96
CA ASP A 127 7.40 10.51 -26.58
C ASP A 127 6.34 9.83 -25.68
N PHE A 128 6.40 8.49 -25.53
CA PHE A 128 5.56 7.68 -24.66
C PHE A 128 6.11 7.46 -23.24
N THR A 129 7.31 7.91 -22.92
CA THR A 129 7.88 7.82 -21.56
C THR A 129 6.94 8.38 -20.48
N PRO A 130 6.26 9.54 -20.68
CA PRO A 130 5.26 10.02 -19.73
C PRO A 130 4.07 9.07 -19.53
N PHE A 131 3.64 8.36 -20.58
CA PHE A 131 2.55 7.39 -20.50
C PHE A 131 2.94 6.11 -19.75
N LEU A 132 4.15 5.59 -20.00
CA LEU A 132 4.69 4.46 -19.22
C LEU A 132 4.79 4.79 -17.74
N ASN A 133 5.19 6.01 -17.40
CA ASN A 133 5.22 6.49 -16.02
C ASN A 133 3.82 6.55 -15.39
N ILE A 134 2.81 7.01 -16.13
CA ILE A 134 1.40 7.02 -15.68
C ILE A 134 0.88 5.58 -15.47
N MET A 135 1.19 4.66 -16.39
CA MET A 135 0.79 3.25 -16.27
C MET A 135 1.40 2.57 -15.05
N ASN A 136 2.71 2.74 -14.85
CA ASN A 136 3.42 2.22 -13.69
C ASN A 136 2.85 2.82 -12.39
N GLU A 137 2.55 4.11 -12.39
CA GLU A 137 1.94 4.79 -11.26
C GLU A 137 0.53 4.26 -10.94
N TRP A 138 -0.28 4.01 -11.97
CA TRP A 138 -1.62 3.46 -11.82
C TRP A 138 -1.57 2.04 -11.28
N TYR A 139 -0.70 1.18 -11.82
CA TYR A 139 -0.54 -0.20 -11.35
C TYR A 139 -0.07 -0.26 -9.88
N ALA A 140 0.87 0.61 -9.51
CA ALA A 140 1.31 0.75 -8.12
C ALA A 140 0.17 1.20 -7.19
N ARG A 141 -0.68 2.13 -7.65
CA ARG A 141 -1.84 2.62 -6.90
C ARG A 141 -2.90 1.53 -6.72
N ASP A 142 -3.23 0.81 -7.79
CA ASP A 142 -4.24 -0.26 -7.77
C ASP A 142 -3.80 -1.41 -6.86
N THR A 143 -2.55 -1.85 -6.98
CA THR A 143 -1.96 -2.86 -6.10
C THR A 143 -2.04 -2.43 -4.63
N SER A 144 -1.71 -1.17 -4.33
CA SER A 144 -1.81 -0.64 -2.96
C SER A 144 -3.24 -0.67 -2.43
N ARG A 145 -4.23 -0.29 -3.25
CA ARG A 145 -5.66 -0.34 -2.88
C ARG A 145 -6.13 -1.76 -2.61
N LYS A 146 -5.78 -2.73 -3.46
CA LYS A 146 -6.11 -4.15 -3.28
C LYS A 146 -5.51 -4.71 -1.99
N ILE A 147 -4.26 -4.38 -1.69
CA ILE A 147 -3.63 -4.81 -0.43
C ILE A 147 -4.36 -4.21 0.78
N GLN A 148 -4.73 -2.92 0.71
CA GLN A 148 -5.48 -2.26 1.78
C GLN A 148 -6.86 -2.89 1.99
N SER A 149 -7.59 -3.22 0.92
CA SER A 149 -8.90 -3.86 1.02
C SER A 149 -8.81 -5.26 1.63
N ILE A 150 -7.80 -6.06 1.23
CA ILE A 150 -7.55 -7.39 1.83
C ILE A 150 -7.26 -7.27 3.34
N PHE A 151 -6.41 -6.32 3.74
CA PHE A 151 -6.14 -6.12 5.17
C PHE A 151 -7.36 -5.63 5.91
N ARG A 152 -8.17 -4.74 5.32
CA ARG A 152 -9.40 -4.24 5.92
C ARG A 152 -10.43 -5.34 6.13
N ALA A 153 -10.69 -6.16 5.11
CA ALA A 153 -11.61 -7.30 5.21
C ALA A 153 -11.17 -8.26 6.33
N ARG A 154 -9.87 -8.59 6.40
CA ARG A 154 -9.33 -9.41 7.51
C ARG A 154 -9.52 -8.76 8.88
N MET A 155 -9.33 -7.44 8.98
CA MET A 155 -9.56 -6.72 10.23
C MET A 155 -11.04 -6.71 10.63
N GLU A 156 -11.95 -6.57 9.68
CA GLU A 156 -13.41 -6.62 9.91
C GLU A 156 -13.88 -8.02 10.33
N GLU A 157 -13.17 -9.08 9.92
CA GLU A 157 -13.35 -10.45 10.42
C GLU A 157 -12.71 -10.69 11.81
N GLY A 158 -12.09 -9.68 12.42
CA GLY A 158 -11.40 -9.80 13.71
C GLY A 158 -10.04 -10.50 13.65
N LYS A 159 -9.53 -10.80 12.45
CA LYS A 159 -8.22 -11.44 12.27
C LYS A 159 -7.11 -10.41 12.47
N ARG A 160 -6.10 -10.78 13.27
CA ARG A 160 -4.92 -9.96 13.50
C ARG A 160 -4.09 -9.87 12.21
N VAL A 161 -3.88 -8.65 11.76
CA VAL A 161 -3.04 -8.33 10.60
C VAL A 161 -1.65 -7.81 10.98
N SER A 162 -1.46 -7.44 12.25
CA SER A 162 -0.19 -6.90 12.75
C SER A 162 0.70 -8.01 13.29
N PRO A 163 2.01 -7.98 12.99
CA PRO A 163 2.98 -8.90 13.56
C PRO A 163 3.25 -8.62 15.06
N SER A 164 2.92 -7.43 15.57
CA SER A 164 3.19 -7.02 16.95
C SER A 164 2.27 -7.69 17.97
N VAL A 165 2.88 -8.20 19.06
CA VAL A 165 2.19 -8.78 20.22
C VAL A 165 2.38 -7.85 21.44
N PRO A 166 1.32 -7.53 22.21
CA PRO A 166 1.46 -6.78 23.46
C PRO A 166 2.29 -7.57 24.50
N TYR A 167 3.16 -6.89 25.23
CA TYR A 167 3.94 -7.47 26.34
C TYR A 167 3.00 -8.06 27.41
N GLY A 168 3.27 -9.22 27.98
CA GLY A 168 2.30 -9.97 28.81
C GLY A 168 1.59 -11.10 28.06
N TYR A 169 1.66 -11.09 26.73
CA TYR A 169 1.05 -12.09 25.87
C TYR A 169 2.07 -12.71 24.91
N PHE A 170 1.75 -13.91 24.44
CA PHE A 170 2.44 -14.57 23.34
C PHE A 170 1.43 -15.16 22.37
N ARG A 171 1.87 -15.47 21.14
CA ARG A 171 1.01 -16.09 20.14
C ARG A 171 0.83 -17.56 20.42
N ASN A 172 -0.39 -18.06 20.29
CA ASN A 172 -0.62 -19.49 20.30
C ASN A 172 0.13 -20.14 19.12
N PRO A 173 1.04 -21.10 19.35
CA PRO A 173 1.77 -21.79 18.28
C PRO A 173 0.86 -22.53 17.29
N LYS A 174 -0.31 -23.00 17.75
CA LYS A 174 -1.30 -23.72 16.93
C LYS A 174 -2.20 -22.76 16.14
N ASN A 175 -2.51 -21.59 16.71
CA ASN A 175 -3.37 -20.59 16.08
C ASN A 175 -2.77 -19.18 16.23
N LYS A 176 -2.13 -18.68 15.16
CA LYS A 176 -1.47 -17.37 15.16
C LYS A 176 -2.41 -16.18 15.39
N GLN A 177 -3.73 -16.38 15.32
CA GLN A 177 -4.74 -15.35 15.58
C GLN A 177 -5.01 -15.15 17.06
N GLU A 178 -4.70 -16.15 17.89
CA GLU A 178 -5.00 -16.17 19.30
C GLU A 178 -3.78 -15.73 20.13
N LEU A 179 -4.05 -14.96 21.18
CA LEU A 179 -3.06 -14.56 22.17
C LEU A 179 -3.30 -15.29 23.48
N LEU A 180 -2.23 -15.85 24.04
CA LEU A 180 -2.23 -16.52 25.34
C LEU A 180 -1.47 -15.65 26.34
N VAL A 181 -1.89 -15.71 27.61
CA VAL A 181 -1.23 -14.97 28.69
C VAL A 181 0.08 -15.66 29.05
N ASP A 182 1.18 -14.91 28.98
CA ASP A 182 2.44 -15.33 29.57
C ASP A 182 2.47 -14.94 31.05
N LYS A 183 2.49 -15.95 31.93
CA LYS A 183 2.40 -15.75 33.38
C LYS A 183 3.53 -14.89 33.93
N GLU A 184 4.73 -14.95 33.36
CA GLU A 184 5.90 -14.22 33.84
C GLU A 184 5.78 -12.73 33.50
N SER A 185 5.65 -12.39 32.21
CA SER A 185 5.50 -11.00 31.79
C SER A 185 4.17 -10.37 32.20
N ALA A 186 3.08 -11.15 32.33
CA ALA A 186 1.80 -10.66 32.83
C ALA A 186 1.87 -10.20 34.30
N LYS A 187 2.70 -10.82 35.15
CA LYS A 187 2.93 -10.34 36.53
C LYS A 187 3.50 -8.92 36.52
N VAL A 188 4.44 -8.64 35.61
CA VAL A 188 5.03 -7.30 35.45
C VAL A 188 3.97 -6.29 35.01
N VAL A 189 3.10 -6.66 34.05
CA VAL A 189 1.98 -5.80 33.65
C VAL A 189 1.05 -5.52 34.82
N LYS A 190 0.60 -6.55 35.55
CA LYS A 190 -0.22 -6.38 36.77
C LYS A 190 0.45 -5.47 37.80
N ARG A 191 1.76 -5.64 38.00
CA ARG A 191 2.57 -4.79 38.88
C ARG A 191 2.56 -3.33 38.43
N ILE A 192 2.69 -3.05 37.13
CA ILE A 192 2.63 -1.68 36.59
C ILE A 192 1.27 -1.04 36.89
N TYR A 193 0.16 -1.72 36.63
CA TYR A 193 -1.18 -1.19 36.92
C TYR A 193 -1.38 -0.94 38.41
N ARG A 194 -0.92 -1.87 39.26
CA ARG A 194 -0.97 -1.71 40.73
C ARG A 194 -0.20 -0.48 41.19
N LEU A 195 1.04 -0.27 40.71
CA LEU A 195 1.84 0.90 41.07
C LEU A 195 1.18 2.22 40.65
N VAL A 196 0.48 2.25 39.51
CA VAL A 196 -0.30 3.44 39.11
C VAL A 196 -1.45 3.72 40.09
N ILE A 197 -2.14 2.68 40.54
CA ILE A 197 -3.24 2.79 41.51
C ILE A 197 -2.73 3.26 42.87
N GLU A 198 -1.60 2.72 43.32
CA GLU A 198 -0.88 3.18 44.52
C GLU A 198 -0.37 4.63 44.38
N GLY A 199 -0.29 5.12 43.15
CA GLY A 199 -0.13 6.53 42.85
C GLY A 199 1.23 6.95 42.31
N TYR A 200 2.06 5.99 41.92
CA TYR A 200 3.35 6.24 41.29
C TYR A 200 3.18 6.77 39.87
N GLY A 201 3.97 7.78 39.50
CA GLY A 201 4.04 8.29 38.14
C GLY A 201 4.81 7.34 37.21
N VAL A 202 4.59 7.46 35.89
CA VAL A 202 5.24 6.59 34.88
C VAL A 202 6.77 6.61 34.94
N THR A 203 7.38 7.74 35.34
CA THR A 203 8.83 7.86 35.54
C THR A 203 9.28 7.05 36.76
N GLN A 204 8.62 7.22 37.90
CA GLN A 204 8.93 6.46 39.12
C GLN A 204 8.76 4.96 38.89
N ILE A 205 7.72 4.55 38.16
CA ILE A 205 7.49 3.15 37.82
C ILE A 205 8.64 2.61 36.95
N ALA A 206 9.09 3.39 35.96
CA ALA A 206 10.22 3.01 35.12
C ALA A 206 11.52 2.86 35.95
N ASP A 207 11.78 3.78 36.88
CA ASP A 207 12.95 3.72 37.78
C ASP A 207 12.89 2.49 38.70
N ILE A 208 11.71 2.19 39.27
CA ILE A 208 11.50 1.00 40.11
C ILE A 208 11.77 -0.29 39.31
N LEU A 209 11.21 -0.41 38.11
CA LEU A 209 11.40 -1.60 37.27
C LEU A 209 12.86 -1.76 36.83
N THR A 210 13.54 -0.65 36.54
CA THR A 210 14.97 -0.63 36.20
C THR A 210 15.82 -1.07 37.38
N LYS A 211 15.56 -0.52 38.58
CA LYS A 211 16.28 -0.87 39.82
C LYS A 211 16.13 -2.34 40.18
N ASP A 212 14.93 -2.88 39.97
CA ASP A 212 14.61 -4.28 40.22
C ASP A 212 15.12 -5.24 39.14
N LYS A 213 15.82 -4.72 38.13
CA LYS A 213 16.34 -5.48 36.98
C LYS A 213 15.26 -6.31 36.29
N VAL A 214 14.11 -5.70 36.06
CA VAL A 214 13.04 -6.31 35.24
C VAL A 214 13.38 -6.13 33.77
N LEU A 215 13.36 -7.22 32.99
CA LEU A 215 13.62 -7.16 31.54
C LEU A 215 12.59 -6.27 30.82
N ILE A 216 13.07 -5.39 29.94
CA ILE A 216 12.21 -4.59 29.08
C ILE A 216 11.47 -5.47 28.05
N PRO A 217 10.30 -5.04 27.53
CA PRO A 217 9.51 -5.87 26.62
C PRO A 217 10.25 -6.41 25.39
N SER A 218 11.15 -5.62 24.79
CA SER A 218 11.95 -6.05 23.64
C SER A 218 13.01 -7.08 24.00
N ALA A 219 13.69 -6.93 25.14
CA ALA A 219 14.68 -7.88 25.63
C ALA A 219 14.03 -9.20 26.04
N TYR A 220 12.90 -9.11 26.77
CA TYR A 220 12.10 -10.28 27.13
C TYR A 220 11.62 -11.05 25.90
N ALA A 221 11.07 -10.37 24.91
CA ALA A 221 10.65 -10.99 23.65
C ALA A 221 11.83 -11.61 22.88
N GLN A 222 13.02 -11.00 22.90
CA GLN A 222 14.20 -11.56 22.23
C GLN A 222 14.64 -12.91 22.82
N ILE A 223 14.49 -13.10 24.14
CA ILE A 223 14.88 -14.32 24.84
C ILE A 223 13.81 -15.41 24.70
N HIS A 224 12.54 -15.06 24.94
CA HIS A 224 11.46 -16.05 25.06
C HIS A 224 10.64 -16.24 23.78
N TYR A 225 10.52 -15.20 22.95
CA TYR A 225 9.63 -15.19 21.77
C TYR A 225 10.27 -14.44 20.58
N PRO A 226 11.44 -14.89 20.07
CA PRO A 226 12.18 -14.18 19.04
C PRO A 226 11.39 -13.94 17.75
N GLU A 227 10.41 -14.82 17.45
CA GLU A 227 9.48 -14.69 16.34
C GLU A 227 8.50 -13.50 16.46
N ASN A 228 8.27 -13.01 17.68
CA ASN A 228 7.39 -11.88 17.98
C ASN A 228 8.16 -10.57 18.17
N ASN A 229 9.50 -10.62 18.13
CA ASN A 229 10.35 -9.43 18.26
C ASN A 229 10.40 -8.66 16.93
N HIS A 230 9.49 -7.69 16.80
CA HIS A 230 9.45 -6.75 15.68
C HIS A 230 10.07 -5.38 16.02
N SER A 231 10.66 -5.25 17.21
CA SER A 231 11.51 -4.11 17.57
C SER A 231 12.69 -4.08 16.60
N SER A 232 13.15 -2.90 16.18
CA SER A 232 14.11 -2.80 15.09
C SER A 232 15.37 -3.62 15.40
N LYS A 233 15.56 -4.75 14.72
CA LYS A 233 16.81 -5.54 14.71
C LYS A 233 18.06 -4.71 14.39
N LYS A 234 17.89 -3.45 13.94
CA LYS A 234 18.94 -2.50 13.55
C LYS A 234 19.60 -1.72 14.68
N ARG A 235 18.99 -1.64 15.87
CA ARG A 235 19.62 -1.02 17.05
C ARG A 235 19.65 -2.09 18.12
N GLY A 236 20.85 -2.55 18.47
CA GLY A 236 21.03 -3.50 19.58
C GLY A 236 20.39 -2.96 20.86
N ILE A 237 20.05 -3.86 21.77
CA ILE A 237 19.60 -3.48 23.11
C ILE A 237 20.88 -3.21 23.92
N GLU A 238 21.15 -1.93 24.21
CA GLU A 238 22.32 -1.54 25.00
C GLU A 238 22.18 -1.98 26.46
N ASP A 239 21.05 -1.66 27.09
CA ASP A 239 20.70 -2.12 28.45
C ASP A 239 19.32 -2.82 28.43
N PRO A 240 19.25 -4.14 28.70
CA PRO A 240 18.01 -4.91 28.69
C PRO A 240 17.11 -4.64 29.91
N TYR A 241 17.56 -3.87 30.90
CA TYR A 241 16.82 -3.55 32.12
C TYR A 241 16.38 -2.09 32.18
N PHE A 242 16.81 -1.24 31.24
CA PHE A 242 16.50 0.19 31.28
C PHE A 242 15.07 0.49 30.80
N TRP A 243 14.15 0.66 31.75
CA TRP A 243 12.78 1.04 31.46
C TRP A 243 12.66 2.53 31.17
N THR A 244 11.99 2.87 30.07
CA THR A 244 11.66 4.26 29.76
C THR A 244 10.22 4.59 30.19
N PRO A 245 9.94 5.82 30.66
CA PRO A 245 8.59 6.25 31.01
C PRO A 245 7.61 6.13 29.83
N THR A 246 8.11 6.27 28.60
CA THR A 246 7.33 6.09 27.36
C THR A 246 6.86 4.65 27.19
N THR A 247 7.70 3.66 27.50
CA THR A 247 7.33 2.23 27.43
C THR A 247 6.22 1.91 28.42
N VAL A 248 6.35 2.38 29.66
CA VAL A 248 5.31 2.25 30.70
C VAL A 248 4.01 2.93 30.25
N GLY A 249 4.10 4.14 29.70
CA GLY A 249 2.95 4.86 29.14
C GLY A 249 2.25 4.12 28.01
N TYR A 250 3.00 3.45 27.12
CA TYR A 250 2.41 2.65 26.04
C TYR A 250 1.68 1.41 26.59
N ILE A 251 2.21 0.75 27.62
CA ILE A 251 1.53 -0.39 28.26
C ILE A 251 0.18 0.05 28.85
N LEU A 252 0.15 1.19 29.55
CA LEU A 252 -1.06 1.74 30.16
C LEU A 252 -2.12 2.23 29.16
N GLU A 253 -1.75 2.47 27.90
CA GLU A 253 -2.70 2.91 26.84
C GLU A 253 -3.36 1.76 26.08
N LYS A 254 -2.76 0.57 26.11
CA LYS A 254 -3.25 -0.57 25.32
C LYS A 254 -4.51 -1.15 25.95
N ARG A 255 -5.58 -1.22 25.17
CA ARG A 255 -6.84 -1.87 25.58
C ARG A 255 -6.77 -3.39 25.48
N GLU A 256 -5.75 -3.91 24.80
CA GLU A 256 -5.57 -5.34 24.67
C GLU A 256 -5.40 -6.05 26.01
N TYR A 257 -4.96 -5.34 27.06
CA TYR A 257 -4.87 -5.88 28.42
C TYR A 257 -6.23 -6.23 29.04
N MET A 258 -7.33 -5.67 28.54
CA MET A 258 -8.71 -6.03 28.88
C MET A 258 -9.24 -7.22 28.05
N GLY A 259 -8.36 -7.95 27.34
CA GLY A 259 -8.76 -9.06 26.48
C GLY A 259 -9.37 -8.63 25.15
N HIS A 260 -9.23 -7.37 24.75
CA HIS A 260 -9.80 -6.84 23.50
C HIS A 260 -8.80 -6.92 22.33
N THR A 261 -9.27 -7.14 21.11
CA THR A 261 -8.46 -7.00 19.90
C THR A 261 -8.75 -5.65 19.24
N VAL A 262 -7.72 -4.78 19.18
CA VAL A 262 -7.80 -3.45 18.57
C VAL A 262 -7.01 -3.44 17.27
N LEU A 263 -7.71 -3.26 16.16
CA LEU A 263 -7.16 -3.24 14.80
C LEU A 263 -7.32 -1.85 14.17
N GLY A 264 -6.62 -1.63 13.04
CA GLY A 264 -6.71 -0.36 12.32
C GLY A 264 -5.99 0.83 12.98
N LYS A 265 -5.05 0.60 13.91
CA LYS A 265 -4.39 1.67 14.71
C LYS A 265 -3.65 2.74 13.89
N THR A 266 -3.24 2.42 12.68
CA THR A 266 -2.47 3.30 11.80
C THR A 266 -3.04 3.26 10.39
N ILE A 267 -3.27 4.43 9.81
CA ILE A 267 -3.84 4.59 8.47
C ILE A 267 -2.75 5.18 7.56
N CYS A 268 -2.53 4.52 6.42
CA CYS A 268 -1.66 5.02 5.36
C CYS A 268 -2.44 6.03 4.51
N LEU A 269 -2.04 7.30 4.55
CA LEU A 269 -2.73 8.38 3.84
C LEU A 269 -2.43 8.40 2.35
N ASP A 270 -1.20 8.04 2.00
CA ASP A 270 -0.71 8.09 0.63
C ASP A 270 0.23 6.90 0.40
N TYR A 271 -0.01 6.20 -0.72
CA TYR A 271 0.77 5.02 -1.12
C TYR A 271 2.17 5.41 -1.61
N LYS A 272 2.34 6.62 -2.16
CA LYS A 272 3.63 7.09 -2.69
C LYS A 272 4.54 7.55 -1.58
N THR A 273 4.10 8.55 -0.82
CA THR A 273 4.91 9.11 0.28
C THR A 273 4.97 8.17 1.48
N LYS A 274 4.15 7.12 1.51
CA LYS A 274 4.00 6.17 2.62
C LYS A 274 3.71 6.88 3.95
N LYS A 275 3.18 8.10 3.90
CA LYS A 275 2.82 8.90 5.07
C LYS A 275 1.72 8.18 5.83
N ARG A 276 1.90 8.06 7.14
CA ARG A 276 0.99 7.36 8.05
C ARG A 276 0.53 8.32 9.14
N ARG A 277 -0.73 8.17 9.54
CA ARG A 277 -1.29 8.83 10.73
C ARG A 277 -1.84 7.80 11.70
N LYS A 278 -1.91 8.18 12.97
CA LYS A 278 -2.65 7.41 13.98
C LYS A 278 -4.15 7.49 13.65
N ALA A 279 -4.85 6.37 13.80
CA ALA A 279 -6.30 6.34 13.66
C ALA A 279 -6.97 7.09 14.82
N LYS A 280 -8.10 7.74 14.52
CA LYS A 280 -8.99 8.29 15.53
C LYS A 280 -9.77 7.17 16.20
N GLU A 281 -10.41 7.50 17.31
CA GLU A 281 -11.10 6.54 18.17
C GLU A 281 -12.27 5.83 17.46
N ASP A 282 -13.01 6.57 16.63
CA ASP A 282 -14.12 6.12 15.80
C ASP A 282 -13.70 5.27 14.58
N GLU A 283 -12.42 5.37 14.18
CA GLU A 283 -11.85 4.60 13.07
C GLU A 283 -11.26 3.26 13.53
N LEU A 284 -11.15 3.02 14.84
CA LEU A 284 -10.62 1.79 15.40
C LEU A 284 -11.64 0.67 15.30
N ILE A 285 -11.18 -0.50 14.84
CA ILE A 285 -12.01 -1.71 14.82
C ILE A 285 -11.67 -2.48 16.11
N ILE A 286 -12.63 -2.55 17.04
CA ILE A 286 -12.44 -3.12 18.37
C ILE A 286 -13.35 -4.33 18.54
N PHE A 287 -12.74 -5.50 18.74
CA PHE A 287 -13.43 -6.73 19.12
C PHE A 287 -13.22 -6.96 20.61
N LYS A 288 -14.31 -7.05 21.38
CA LYS A 288 -14.26 -7.26 22.82
C LYS A 288 -14.04 -8.74 23.14
N ASN A 289 -13.40 -9.01 24.28
CA ASN A 289 -13.25 -10.34 24.90
C ASN A 289 -12.77 -11.46 23.95
N THR A 290 -11.77 -11.16 23.11
CA THR A 290 -11.22 -12.12 22.15
C THR A 290 -10.15 -13.04 22.75
N HIS A 291 -9.59 -12.68 23.90
CA HIS A 291 -8.55 -13.43 24.59
C HIS A 291 -8.59 -13.13 26.09
N GLU A 292 -7.89 -13.93 26.90
CA GLU A 292 -7.86 -13.77 28.36
C GLU A 292 -7.32 -12.39 28.76
N ALA A 293 -8.06 -11.70 29.63
CA ALA A 293 -7.68 -10.39 30.12
C ALA A 293 -6.60 -10.52 31.20
N ILE A 294 -5.52 -9.74 31.10
CA ILE A 294 -4.53 -9.62 32.18
C ILE A 294 -5.04 -8.69 33.27
N ILE A 295 -5.80 -7.66 32.88
CA ILE A 295 -6.33 -6.61 33.75
C ILE A 295 -7.84 -6.50 33.51
N ASP A 296 -8.62 -6.43 34.58
CA ASP A 296 -10.06 -6.18 34.49
C ASP A 296 -10.37 -4.75 34.03
N GLU A 297 -11.58 -4.54 33.51
CA GLU A 297 -12.00 -3.26 32.93
C GLU A 297 -12.00 -2.12 33.97
N GLU A 298 -12.30 -2.41 35.23
CA GLU A 298 -12.32 -1.42 36.31
C GLU A 298 -10.91 -0.91 36.63
N THR A 299 -9.96 -1.82 36.85
CA THR A 299 -8.54 -1.53 37.08
C THR A 299 -7.95 -0.73 35.91
N TRP A 300 -8.29 -1.07 34.67
CA TRP A 300 -7.81 -0.35 33.49
C TRP A 300 -8.36 1.09 33.44
N ASN A 301 -9.67 1.26 33.66
CA ASN A 301 -10.32 2.56 33.66
C ASN A 301 -9.79 3.46 34.80
N ASN A 302 -9.57 2.88 35.98
CA ASN A 302 -8.99 3.57 37.13
C ASN A 302 -7.57 4.06 36.84
N ALA A 303 -6.70 3.20 36.32
CA ALA A 303 -5.33 3.58 35.93
C ALA A 303 -5.32 4.71 34.89
N ARG A 304 -6.22 4.66 33.89
CA ARG A 304 -6.36 5.71 32.87
C ARG A 304 -6.85 7.03 33.45
N ARG A 305 -7.80 7.00 34.38
CA ARG A 305 -8.30 8.20 35.08
C ARG A 305 -7.20 8.86 35.90
N LEU A 306 -6.46 8.06 36.67
CA LEU A 306 -5.33 8.53 37.48
C LEU A 306 -4.23 9.16 36.62
N ARG A 307 -3.93 8.57 35.46
CA ARG A 307 -2.93 9.12 34.53
C ARG A 307 -3.33 10.45 33.90
N LYS A 308 -4.62 10.66 33.60
CA LYS A 308 -5.12 11.96 33.09
C LYS A 308 -5.09 13.04 34.15
N THR A 309 -5.07 12.67 35.42
CA THR A 309 -5.00 13.63 36.52
C THR A 309 -3.58 14.16 36.61
N VAL A 310 -3.41 15.46 36.38
CA VAL A 310 -2.13 16.14 36.58
C VAL A 310 -1.85 16.19 38.08
N ARG A 311 -1.00 15.29 38.56
CA ARG A 311 -0.51 15.33 39.93
C ARG A 311 0.64 16.33 40.00
N ARG A 312 0.40 17.47 40.65
CA ARG A 312 1.46 18.42 40.97
C ARG A 312 2.36 17.78 42.02
N SER A 313 3.67 17.91 41.82
CA SER A 313 4.62 17.48 42.84
C SER A 313 4.29 18.22 44.15
N PRO A 314 4.15 17.53 45.29
CA PRO A 314 3.89 18.20 46.56
C PRO A 314 5.00 19.22 46.83
N LYS A 315 4.63 20.46 47.16
CA LYS A 315 5.62 21.43 47.65
C LYS A 315 6.10 20.94 49.03
N TYR A 316 7.42 20.86 49.20
CA TYR A 316 8.15 20.69 50.47
C TYR A 316 7.52 19.71 51.48
N GLY A 317 7.94 18.44 51.45
CA GLY A 317 7.78 17.51 52.57
C GLY A 317 6.35 17.04 52.91
N LYS A 318 5.32 17.53 52.21
CA LYS A 318 3.94 17.03 52.37
C LYS A 318 3.70 15.81 51.50
N THR A 319 3.06 14.78 52.06
CA THR A 319 2.57 13.62 51.31
C THR A 319 1.47 14.04 50.34
N SER A 320 1.45 13.43 49.15
CA SER A 320 0.39 13.65 48.17
C SER A 320 -0.94 13.16 48.75
N ASN A 321 -2.01 13.97 48.67
CA ASN A 321 -3.32 13.55 49.14
C ASN A 321 -3.80 12.30 48.35
N PRO A 322 -4.23 11.22 49.04
CA PRO A 322 -4.69 9.99 48.38
C PRO A 322 -5.86 10.18 47.42
N LEU A 323 -6.66 11.23 47.63
CA LEU A 323 -7.88 11.54 46.88
C LEU A 323 -7.66 12.49 45.69
N THR A 324 -6.42 12.90 45.43
CA THR A 324 -6.06 13.83 44.33
C THR A 324 -6.45 13.22 42.98
N GLY A 325 -7.40 13.85 42.26
CA GLY A 325 -7.96 13.36 40.99
C GLY A 325 -9.19 12.46 41.09
N LEU A 326 -9.58 12.06 42.31
CA LEU A 326 -10.77 11.24 42.55
C LEU A 326 -11.97 12.10 42.95
N LEU A 327 -11.75 13.16 43.72
CA LEU A 327 -12.76 14.12 44.16
C LEU A 327 -12.57 15.47 43.48
N ILE A 328 -13.65 16.22 43.33
CA ILE A 328 -13.64 17.60 42.84
C ILE A 328 -14.20 18.47 43.95
N CYS A 329 -13.50 19.55 44.29
CA CYS A 329 -14.00 20.52 45.26
C CYS A 329 -15.28 21.18 44.72
N ALA A 330 -16.37 21.12 45.48
CA ALA A 330 -17.66 21.68 45.10
C ALA A 330 -17.59 23.22 44.94
N ASP A 331 -16.74 23.90 45.72
CA ASP A 331 -16.68 25.35 45.77
C ASP A 331 -15.76 25.96 44.71
N CYS A 332 -14.62 25.31 44.42
CA CYS A 332 -13.59 25.86 43.52
C CYS A 332 -13.32 25.04 42.26
N GLY A 333 -13.94 23.86 42.12
CA GLY A 333 -13.75 22.98 40.97
C GLY A 333 -12.35 22.34 40.86
N GLY A 334 -11.49 22.52 41.86
CA GLY A 334 -10.17 21.90 41.94
C GLY A 334 -10.26 20.37 42.07
N LYS A 335 -9.38 19.65 41.36
CA LYS A 335 -9.27 18.17 41.36
C LYS A 335 -8.16 17.66 42.25
#